data_AF-A0A0N8W5Q5-F1
#
_entry.id   AF-A0A0N8W5Q5-F1
#
_cell.length_a   1.000
_cell.length_b   1.000
_cell.length_c   1.000
_cell.angle_alpha   90.00
_cell.angle_beta   90.00
_cell.angle_gamma   90.00
#
_symmetry.space_group_name_H-M   'P 1'
#
loop_
_entity.id
_entity.type
_entity.pdbx_description
1 polymer ?
#
loop_
_entity_poly.entity_id
_entity_poly.type
_entity_poly.pdbx_seq_one_letter_code
_entity_poly.pdbx_strand_id
1 'polypeptide(L)'
;MVSSLNHIISEIQRKENAISLSASNEIDEAYQTTIYLQEYLWSIREDITQQGFKNHWEEINFFRNIKPYILSKLIYHNKIFRIQTACPVDGGKMYASYFSEQLRELKQEYREHIYNSDFYRYYRSGRTDRDETYFRLGNINFHDGLNSFVFEIDPLFSTYYDYKVARIIANELLYTYILQKINNDEIAGSLSARDISSDGILWTDSKNALIELIYALYANGSLSYGKVGIRKISLVLEKLFQITLGDLHNAFHRMKYRANSRTAFLDQLKSSLEEYMDKDL
;
A
#
# COMPACT_ATOMS: atom_id res chain seq x y z
N MET A 1 24.15 -17.65 6.49
CA MET A 1 24.36 -17.12 5.14
C MET A 1 23.38 -15.98 4.98
N VAL A 2 23.81 -14.75 4.73
CA VAL A 2 22.87 -13.63 4.61
C VAL A 2 21.99 -13.87 3.37
N SER A 3 20.70 -14.11 3.59
CA SER A 3 19.73 -14.29 2.51
C SER A 3 19.74 -13.06 1.61
N SER A 4 19.66 -13.26 0.29
CA SER A 4 19.58 -12.13 -0.65
C SER A 4 18.37 -11.25 -0.33
N LEU A 5 18.48 -9.94 -0.60
CA LEU A 5 17.38 -9.00 -0.38
C LEU A 5 16.07 -9.47 -1.05
N ASN A 6 16.15 -10.03 -2.26
CA ASN A 6 14.98 -10.55 -2.98
C ASN A 6 14.32 -11.73 -2.28
N HIS A 7 15.12 -12.61 -1.65
CA HIS A 7 14.59 -13.71 -0.84
C HIS A 7 13.84 -13.16 0.38
N ILE A 8 14.46 -12.22 1.10
CA ILE A 8 13.88 -11.58 2.29
C ILE A 8 12.58 -10.85 1.95
N ILE A 9 12.58 -10.08 0.86
CA ILE A 9 11.38 -9.40 0.34
C ILE A 9 10.27 -10.42 0.07
N SER A 10 10.60 -11.51 -0.65
CA SER A 10 9.60 -12.53 -1.03
C SER A 10 9.04 -13.27 0.19
N GLU A 11 9.87 -13.56 1.18
CA GLU A 11 9.47 -14.21 2.42
C GLU A 11 8.54 -13.32 3.24
N ILE A 12 8.93 -12.05 3.46
CA ILE A 12 8.12 -11.07 4.18
C ILE A 12 6.80 -10.84 3.46
N GLN A 13 6.80 -10.63 2.15
CA GLN A 13 5.56 -10.44 1.37
C GLN A 13 4.63 -11.64 1.47
N ARG A 14 5.17 -12.86 1.44
CA ARG A 14 4.37 -14.08 1.62
C ARG A 14 3.71 -14.11 3.00
N LYS A 15 4.45 -13.75 4.05
CA LYS A 15 3.93 -13.74 5.41
C LYS A 15 2.92 -12.61 5.64
N GLU A 16 3.20 -11.39 5.15
CA GLU A 16 2.27 -10.25 5.16
C GLU A 16 0.94 -10.62 4.48
N ASN A 17 1.00 -11.23 3.29
CA ASN A 17 -0.21 -11.68 2.59
C ASN A 17 -0.99 -12.74 3.39
N ALA A 18 -0.29 -13.68 4.01
CA ALA A 18 -0.94 -14.70 4.84
C ALA A 18 -1.63 -14.08 6.06
N ILE A 19 -0.98 -13.12 6.73
CA ILE A 19 -1.54 -12.40 7.87
C ILE A 19 -2.76 -11.59 7.43
N SER A 20 -2.68 -10.83 6.33
CA SER A 20 -3.78 -10.01 5.82
C SER A 20 -5.02 -10.84 5.44
N LEU A 21 -4.84 -12.09 4.97
CA LEU A 21 -5.94 -13.01 4.70
C LEU A 21 -6.62 -13.57 5.95
N SER A 22 -5.89 -13.67 7.08
CA SER A 22 -6.41 -14.24 8.33
C SER A 22 -6.83 -13.20 9.36
N ALA A 23 -6.30 -11.98 9.27
CA ALA A 23 -6.54 -10.92 10.23
C ALA A 23 -8.00 -10.47 10.19
N SER A 24 -8.56 -10.22 11.37
CA SER A 24 -9.96 -9.80 11.52
C SER A 24 -10.19 -8.35 11.08
N ASN A 25 -9.19 -7.49 11.24
CA ASN A 25 -9.20 -6.09 10.88
C ASN A 25 -7.76 -5.57 10.77
N GLU A 26 -7.62 -4.30 10.41
CA GLU A 26 -6.32 -3.66 10.18
C GLU A 26 -5.46 -3.53 11.46
N ILE A 27 -6.09 -3.41 12.64
CA ILE A 27 -5.37 -3.36 13.92
C ILE A 27 -4.72 -4.71 14.20
N ASP A 28 -5.48 -5.80 14.00
CA ASP A 28 -5.02 -7.17 14.15
C ASP A 28 -3.92 -7.51 13.14
N GLU A 29 -4.09 -7.11 11.87
CA GLU A 29 -3.05 -7.27 10.84
C GLU A 29 -1.74 -6.57 11.24
N ALA A 30 -1.84 -5.31 11.68
CA ALA A 30 -0.68 -4.53 12.10
C ALA A 30 0.01 -5.14 13.32
N TYR A 31 -0.76 -5.64 14.30
CA TYR A 31 -0.24 -6.30 15.49
C TYR A 31 0.51 -7.59 15.15
N GLN A 32 -0.12 -8.50 14.41
CA GLN A 32 0.50 -9.78 14.04
C GLN A 32 1.74 -9.59 13.17
N THR A 33 1.69 -8.63 12.23
CA THR A 33 2.84 -8.32 11.37
C THR A 33 3.99 -7.73 12.16
N THR A 34 3.70 -6.89 13.16
CA THR A 34 4.72 -6.34 14.07
C THR A 34 5.45 -7.45 14.83
N ILE A 35 4.71 -8.41 15.40
CA ILE A 35 5.30 -9.55 16.11
C ILE A 35 6.21 -10.35 15.17
N TYR A 36 5.69 -10.73 14.00
CA TYR A 36 6.46 -11.50 13.03
C TYR A 36 7.76 -10.79 12.61
N LEU A 37 7.69 -9.50 12.26
CA LEU A 37 8.88 -8.75 11.82
C LEU A 37 9.90 -8.57 12.95
N GLN A 38 9.43 -8.45 14.20
CA GLN A 38 10.30 -8.40 15.37
C GLN A 38 11.04 -9.73 15.57
N GLU A 39 10.32 -10.85 15.54
CA GLU A 39 10.91 -12.20 15.65
C GLU A 39 11.89 -12.47 14.49
N TYR A 40 11.53 -12.03 13.28
CA TYR A 40 12.37 -12.20 12.09
C TYR A 40 13.65 -11.36 12.16
N LEU A 41 13.59 -10.13 12.68
CA LEU A 41 14.80 -9.34 12.95
C LEU A 41 15.66 -9.98 14.03
N TRP A 42 15.04 -10.58 15.05
CA TRP A 42 15.76 -11.27 16.11
C TRP A 42 16.52 -12.49 15.59
N SER A 43 15.90 -13.32 14.76
CA SER A 43 16.57 -14.48 14.18
C SER A 43 17.75 -14.08 13.29
N ILE A 44 17.57 -13.05 12.45
CA ILE A 44 18.65 -12.51 11.62
C ILE A 44 19.78 -11.97 12.50
N ARG A 45 19.46 -11.31 13.61
CA ARG A 45 20.47 -10.83 14.56
C ARG A 45 21.30 -11.97 15.14
N GLU A 46 20.67 -13.07 15.55
CA GLU A 46 21.36 -14.25 16.07
C GLU A 46 22.29 -14.85 15.01
N ASP A 47 21.81 -15.01 13.78
CA ASP A 47 22.60 -15.52 12.65
C ASP A 47 23.82 -14.64 12.36
N ILE A 48 23.65 -13.32 12.30
CA ILE A 48 24.74 -12.36 12.05
C ILE A 48 25.74 -12.36 13.20
N THR A 49 25.27 -12.42 14.45
CA THR A 49 26.16 -12.40 15.62
C THR A 49 27.01 -13.67 15.71
N GLN A 50 26.48 -14.83 15.27
CA GLN A 50 27.19 -16.10 15.29
C GLN A 50 28.15 -16.28 14.10
N GLN A 51 27.72 -15.89 12.90
CA GLN A 51 28.45 -16.18 11.65
C GLN A 51 29.33 -15.01 11.20
N GLY A 52 28.99 -13.78 11.60
CA GLY A 52 29.58 -12.56 11.08
C GLY A 52 29.28 -12.33 9.60
N PHE A 53 29.89 -11.29 9.05
CA PHE A 53 29.89 -11.00 7.61
C PHE A 53 31.15 -11.58 6.96
N LYS A 54 31.03 -12.11 5.74
CA LYS A 54 32.14 -12.64 4.95
C LYS A 54 33.16 -11.56 4.60
N ASN A 55 32.69 -10.34 4.37
CA ASN A 55 33.49 -9.17 4.05
C ASN A 55 32.69 -7.87 4.31
N HIS A 56 33.40 -6.74 4.26
CA HIS A 56 32.81 -5.43 4.51
C HIS A 56 31.70 -5.05 3.52
N TRP A 57 31.72 -5.56 2.27
CA TRP A 57 30.65 -5.30 1.31
C TRP A 57 29.33 -6.00 1.69
N GLU A 58 29.41 -7.21 2.24
CA GLU A 58 28.23 -7.91 2.76
C GLU A 58 27.64 -7.17 3.98
N GLU A 59 28.50 -6.67 4.88
CA GLU A 59 28.12 -5.81 6.01
C GLU A 59 27.42 -4.53 5.54
N ILE A 60 28.03 -3.79 4.61
CA ILE A 60 27.47 -2.57 4.03
C ILE A 60 26.12 -2.85 3.38
N ASN A 61 26.02 -3.90 2.56
CA ASN A 61 24.77 -4.25 1.90
C ASN A 61 23.68 -4.61 2.93
N PHE A 62 24.05 -5.29 4.02
CA PHE A 62 23.13 -5.63 5.09
C PHE A 62 22.56 -4.38 5.77
N PHE A 63 23.41 -3.44 6.19
CA PHE A 63 23.00 -2.22 6.89
C PHE A 63 22.43 -1.13 5.97
N ARG A 64 22.72 -1.17 4.67
CA ARG A 64 22.17 -0.21 3.71
C ARG A 64 20.82 -0.63 3.14
N ASN A 65 20.65 -1.92 2.89
CA ASN A 65 19.51 -2.43 2.09
C ASN A 65 18.65 -3.44 2.85
N ILE A 66 19.25 -4.46 3.47
CA ILE A 66 18.50 -5.59 4.03
C ILE A 66 17.82 -5.23 5.34
N LYS A 67 18.61 -4.90 6.37
CA LYS A 67 18.05 -4.59 7.69
C LYS A 67 17.12 -3.38 7.65
N PRO A 68 17.43 -2.27 6.95
CA PRO A 68 16.51 -1.15 6.86
C PRO A 68 15.17 -1.51 6.22
N TYR A 69 15.13 -2.41 5.22
CA TYR A 69 13.87 -2.86 4.62
C TYR A 69 12.96 -3.50 5.68
N ILE A 70 13.48 -4.47 6.43
CA ILE A 70 12.70 -5.19 7.47
C ILE A 70 12.30 -4.24 8.60
N LEU A 71 13.26 -3.44 9.09
CA LEU A 71 13.02 -2.50 10.18
C LEU A 71 12.04 -1.40 9.78
N SER A 72 12.06 -0.94 8.53
CA SER A 72 11.09 0.05 8.04
C SER A 72 9.66 -0.47 8.06
N LYS A 73 9.46 -1.73 7.68
CA LYS A 73 8.15 -2.42 7.76
C LYS A 73 7.70 -2.57 9.21
N LEU A 74 8.61 -2.91 10.12
CA LEU A 74 8.30 -3.01 11.55
C LEU A 74 7.84 -1.65 12.12
N ILE A 75 8.59 -0.58 11.83
CA ILE A 75 8.24 0.79 12.22
C ILE A 75 6.88 1.19 11.62
N TYR A 76 6.66 0.89 10.34
CA TYR A 76 5.41 1.15 9.63
C TYR A 76 4.23 0.48 10.34
N HIS A 77 4.24 -0.85 10.51
CA HIS A 77 3.11 -1.56 11.13
C HIS A 77 2.87 -1.16 12.59
N ASN A 78 3.94 -0.87 13.36
CA ASN A 78 3.77 -0.34 14.72
C ASN A 78 3.06 1.03 14.73
N LYS A 79 3.41 1.93 13.79
CA LYS A 79 2.73 3.22 13.63
C LYS A 79 1.30 3.05 13.14
N ILE A 80 1.02 2.12 12.22
CA ILE A 80 -0.35 1.79 11.77
C ILE A 80 -1.21 1.35 12.95
N PHE A 81 -0.71 0.44 13.79
CA PHE A 81 -1.43 0.00 15.00
C PHE A 81 -1.80 1.19 15.89
N ARG A 82 -0.86 2.09 16.17
CA ARG A 82 -1.10 3.29 16.99
C ARG A 82 -2.12 4.24 16.35
N ILE A 83 -2.03 4.46 15.03
CA ILE A 83 -2.96 5.30 14.28
C ILE A 83 -4.37 4.70 14.34
N GLN A 84 -4.51 3.41 14.05
CA GLN A 84 -5.81 2.76 13.97
C GLN A 84 -6.49 2.62 15.35
N THR A 85 -5.73 2.30 16.40
CA THR A 85 -6.27 2.20 17.77
C THR A 85 -6.71 3.54 18.36
N ALA A 86 -6.11 4.65 17.92
CA ALA A 86 -6.51 6.00 18.31
C ALA A 86 -7.51 6.66 17.35
N CYS A 87 -7.85 5.98 16.24
CA CYS A 87 -8.73 6.51 15.21
C CYS A 87 -10.16 6.67 15.76
N PRO A 88 -10.83 7.82 15.54
CA PRO A 88 -12.25 7.96 15.83
C PRO A 88 -13.09 7.07 14.90
N VAL A 89 -14.40 7.01 15.18
CA VAL A 89 -15.37 6.24 14.36
C VAL A 89 -15.20 6.60 12.89
N ASP A 90 -15.20 5.55 12.05
CA ASP A 90 -14.95 5.64 10.62
C ASP A 90 -15.98 6.54 9.92
N GLY A 91 -15.48 7.38 9.01
CA GLY A 91 -16.26 8.32 8.21
C GLY A 91 -16.61 9.65 8.89
N GLY A 92 -16.60 10.71 8.09
CA GLY A 92 -17.05 12.04 8.48
C GLY A 92 -15.95 12.95 9.02
N LYS A 93 -16.30 14.19 9.38
CA LYS A 93 -15.34 15.27 9.62
C LYS A 93 -14.27 14.96 10.68
N MET A 94 -14.62 14.19 11.71
CA MET A 94 -13.69 13.83 12.78
C MET A 94 -12.60 12.86 12.28
N TYR A 95 -12.97 11.93 11.40
CA TYR A 95 -12.05 11.01 10.73
C TYR A 95 -11.10 11.74 9.76
N ALA A 96 -11.66 12.58 8.88
CA ALA A 96 -10.88 13.44 7.97
C ALA A 96 -9.85 14.29 8.73
N SER A 97 -10.30 14.95 9.80
CA SER A 97 -9.46 15.80 10.63
C SER A 97 -8.37 15.00 11.33
N TYR A 98 -8.68 13.80 11.80
CA TYR A 98 -7.72 12.91 12.45
C TYR A 98 -6.57 12.54 11.50
N PHE A 99 -6.88 12.04 10.30
CA PHE A 99 -5.82 11.67 9.35
C PHE A 99 -5.06 12.88 8.78
N SER A 100 -5.72 14.02 8.62
CA SER A 100 -5.05 15.28 8.26
C SER A 100 -4.03 15.71 9.32
N GLU A 101 -4.39 15.52 10.60
CA GLU A 101 -3.49 15.78 11.72
C GLU A 101 -2.33 14.78 11.76
N GLN A 102 -2.59 13.49 11.58
CA GLN A 102 -1.54 12.47 11.46
C GLN A 102 -0.57 12.77 10.30
N LEU A 103 -1.06 13.29 9.17
CA LEU A 103 -0.22 13.73 8.06
C LEU A 103 0.65 14.93 8.44
N ARG A 104 0.11 15.88 9.23
CA ARG A 104 0.83 17.05 9.71
C ARG A 104 1.96 16.65 10.64
N GLU A 105 1.68 15.80 11.63
CA GLU A 105 2.67 15.24 12.55
C GLU A 105 3.78 14.48 11.80
N LEU A 106 3.41 13.63 10.84
CA LEU A 106 4.37 12.87 10.03
C LEU A 106 5.32 13.79 9.24
N LYS A 107 4.78 14.87 8.64
CA LYS A 107 5.57 15.87 7.91
C LYS A 107 6.51 16.65 8.83
N GLN A 108 6.07 16.96 10.05
CA GLN A 108 6.87 17.67 11.04
C GLN A 108 8.05 16.79 11.49
N GLU A 109 7.79 15.54 11.89
CA GLU A 109 8.83 14.58 12.30
C GLU A 109 9.88 14.39 11.18
N TYR A 110 9.43 14.32 9.92
CA TYR A 110 10.31 14.22 8.77
C TYR A 110 11.20 15.46 8.60
N ARG A 111 10.65 16.66 8.75
CA ARG A 111 11.40 17.92 8.62
C ARG A 111 12.46 18.08 9.71
N GLU A 112 12.12 17.69 10.93
CA GLU A 112 13.00 17.85 12.10
C GLU A 112 14.16 16.85 12.12
N HIS A 113 13.95 15.63 11.61
CA HIS A 113 14.91 14.54 11.82
C HIS A 113 15.54 13.96 10.56
N ILE A 114 14.99 14.23 9.38
CA ILE A 114 15.37 13.55 8.14
C ILE A 114 15.67 14.54 7.02
N TYR A 115 14.70 15.40 6.71
CA TYR A 115 14.70 16.27 5.55
C TYR A 115 15.95 17.17 5.50
N ASN A 116 16.52 17.29 4.30
CA ASN A 116 17.63 18.21 4.02
C ASN A 116 18.92 17.99 4.85
N SER A 117 19.07 16.85 5.52
CA SER A 117 20.36 16.45 6.11
C SER A 117 21.34 15.99 5.02
N ASP A 118 22.65 16.10 5.28
CA ASP A 118 23.68 15.58 4.36
C ASP A 118 23.50 14.10 4.08
N PHE A 119 23.21 13.32 5.12
CA PHE A 119 22.93 11.90 4.99
C PHE A 119 21.70 11.62 4.13
N TYR A 120 20.62 12.40 4.29
CA TYR A 120 19.43 12.25 3.47
C TYR A 120 19.72 12.52 1.99
N ARG A 121 20.45 13.59 1.66
CA ARG A 121 20.88 13.88 0.28
C ARG A 121 21.78 12.78 -0.28
N TYR A 122 22.72 12.28 0.53
CA TYR A 122 23.57 11.15 0.18
C TYR A 122 22.74 9.91 -0.18
N TYR A 123 21.84 9.49 0.71
CA TYR A 123 21.02 8.30 0.52
C TYR A 123 20.08 8.43 -0.68
N ARG A 124 19.35 9.55 -0.81
CA ARG A 124 18.37 9.78 -1.89
C ARG A 124 19.00 9.91 -3.27
N SER A 125 20.27 10.32 -3.36
CA SER A 125 21.00 10.39 -4.63
C SER A 125 21.58 9.06 -5.08
N GLY A 126 21.42 7.99 -4.29
CA GLY A 126 21.96 6.66 -4.61
C GLY A 126 23.48 6.55 -4.51
N ARG A 127 24.13 7.58 -3.96
CA ARG A 127 25.59 7.63 -3.75
C ARG A 127 26.08 6.47 -2.89
N THR A 128 27.33 6.07 -3.14
CA THR A 128 28.02 4.97 -2.46
C THR A 128 29.38 5.37 -1.91
N ASP A 129 29.83 6.60 -2.18
CA ASP A 129 31.18 7.09 -1.85
C ASP A 129 31.45 7.21 -0.34
N ARG A 130 30.42 7.05 0.51
CA ARG A 130 30.52 7.09 1.97
C ARG A 130 29.92 5.85 2.64
N ASP A 131 29.70 4.77 1.89
CA ASP A 131 29.05 3.57 2.42
C ASP A 131 29.86 2.95 3.57
N GLU A 132 31.19 2.95 3.48
CA GLU A 132 32.10 2.53 4.57
C GLU A 132 31.91 3.35 5.86
N THR A 133 31.64 4.66 5.73
CA THR A 133 31.44 5.55 6.88
C THR A 133 30.07 5.35 7.50
N TYR A 134 29.03 5.16 6.69
CA TYR A 134 27.66 5.11 7.17
C TYR A 134 27.16 3.71 7.56
N PHE A 135 27.61 2.67 6.87
CA PHE A 135 27.00 1.33 6.94
C PHE A 135 27.94 0.26 7.50
N ARG A 136 28.89 0.66 8.34
CA ARG A 136 29.72 -0.26 9.11
C ARG A 136 29.52 -0.09 10.61
N LEU A 137 29.57 -1.21 11.33
CA LEU A 137 29.46 -1.22 12.78
C LEU A 137 30.60 -0.42 13.42
N GLY A 138 30.29 0.27 14.53
CA GLY A 138 31.25 1.08 15.28
C GLY A 138 31.61 2.43 14.65
N ASN A 139 31.23 2.70 13.41
CA ASN A 139 31.51 3.98 12.73
C ASN A 139 30.48 5.05 13.13
N ILE A 140 30.63 5.59 14.34
CA ILE A 140 29.76 6.66 14.86
C ILE A 140 30.59 7.92 15.06
N ASN A 141 30.25 8.99 14.35
CA ASN A 141 30.88 10.30 14.51
C ASN A 141 30.07 11.18 15.46
N PHE A 142 30.51 11.27 16.72
CA PHE A 142 29.83 12.07 17.74
C PHE A 142 29.85 13.58 17.49
N HIS A 143 30.73 14.06 16.59
CA HIS A 143 30.76 15.48 16.20
C HIS A 143 29.56 15.89 15.31
N ASP A 144 28.80 14.94 14.77
CA ASP A 144 27.69 15.21 13.86
C ASP A 144 26.38 15.63 14.58
N GLY A 145 26.40 15.85 15.90
CA GLY A 145 25.21 16.26 16.65
C GLY A 145 24.13 15.17 16.66
N LEU A 146 24.52 13.97 17.07
CA LEU A 146 23.68 12.77 17.00
C LEU A 146 22.48 12.84 17.95
N ASN A 147 21.35 12.28 17.51
CA ASN A 147 20.21 12.05 18.40
C ASN A 147 20.56 11.01 19.49
N SER A 148 20.11 11.23 20.71
CA SER A 148 20.37 10.38 21.88
C SER A 148 20.01 8.90 21.70
N PHE A 149 19.15 8.52 20.74
CA PHE A 149 18.89 7.11 20.46
C PHE A 149 20.16 6.34 20.11
N VAL A 150 21.22 7.01 19.63
CA VAL A 150 22.51 6.38 19.32
C VAL A 150 23.12 5.65 20.51
N PHE A 151 22.79 6.06 21.75
CA PHE A 151 23.31 5.42 22.96
C PHE A 151 22.60 4.12 23.33
N GLU A 152 21.45 3.84 22.70
CA GLU A 152 20.62 2.65 22.96
C GLU A 152 20.68 1.63 21.80
N ILE A 153 21.43 1.92 20.73
CA ILE A 153 21.54 0.99 19.61
C ILE A 153 22.35 -0.23 20.01
N ASP A 154 21.98 -1.40 19.48
CA ASP A 154 22.80 -2.60 19.60
C ASP A 154 24.08 -2.44 18.75
N PRO A 155 25.27 -2.30 19.35
CA PRO A 155 26.51 -2.03 18.62
C PRO A 155 26.99 -3.23 17.80
N LEU A 156 26.45 -4.44 18.05
CA LEU A 156 26.79 -5.65 17.32
C LEU A 156 25.88 -5.88 16.11
N PHE A 157 24.73 -5.19 16.05
CA PHE A 157 23.72 -5.43 15.04
C PHE A 157 23.13 -4.18 14.42
N SER A 158 23.57 -2.98 14.80
CA SER A 158 23.01 -1.72 14.30
C SER A 158 24.09 -0.69 14.08
N THR A 159 23.92 0.06 12.99
CA THR A 159 24.64 1.32 12.80
C THR A 159 23.75 2.46 13.30
N TYR A 160 24.25 3.69 13.22
CA TYR A 160 23.36 4.85 13.41
C TYR A 160 22.49 5.12 12.17
N TYR A 161 22.99 4.73 10.98
CA TYR A 161 22.45 5.17 9.70
C TYR A 161 21.47 4.17 9.06
N ASP A 162 21.60 2.87 9.31
CA ASP A 162 20.60 1.86 8.95
C ASP A 162 19.23 2.19 9.56
N TYR A 163 19.20 2.65 10.82
CA TYR A 163 17.99 3.15 11.46
C TYR A 163 17.44 4.40 10.76
N LYS A 164 18.32 5.35 10.38
CA LYS A 164 17.90 6.54 9.60
C LYS A 164 17.28 6.14 8.25
N VAL A 165 17.87 5.16 7.55
CA VAL A 165 17.31 4.62 6.31
C VAL A 165 15.95 3.97 6.56
N ALA A 166 15.83 3.15 7.60
CA ALA A 166 14.57 2.50 7.96
C ALA A 166 13.46 3.54 8.21
N ARG A 167 13.79 4.65 8.90
CA ARG A 167 12.85 5.76 9.11
C ARG A 167 12.46 6.50 7.84
N ILE A 168 13.39 6.69 6.90
CA ILE A 168 13.07 7.29 5.58
C ILE A 168 12.02 6.42 4.87
N ILE A 169 12.29 5.12 4.74
CA ILE A 169 11.39 4.18 4.04
C ILE A 169 10.04 4.08 4.77
N ALA A 170 10.04 3.96 6.09
CA ALA A 170 8.81 3.89 6.88
C ALA A 170 7.96 5.15 6.73
N ASN A 171 8.59 6.34 6.67
CA ASN A 171 7.88 7.59 6.46
C ASN A 171 7.21 7.64 5.08
N GLU A 172 7.87 7.16 4.03
CA GLU A 172 7.30 7.07 2.67
C GLU A 172 6.08 6.12 2.61
N LEU A 173 6.17 4.97 3.30
CA LEU A 173 5.05 4.03 3.43
C LEU A 173 3.88 4.64 4.20
N LEU A 174 4.15 5.28 5.35
CA LEU A 174 3.13 5.94 6.17
C LEU A 174 2.48 7.12 5.44
N TYR A 175 3.25 7.90 4.69
CA TYR A 175 2.74 9.01 3.91
C TYR A 175 1.73 8.52 2.87
N THR A 176 2.09 7.47 2.13
CA THR A 176 1.22 6.85 1.13
C THR A 176 -0.06 6.31 1.78
N TYR A 177 0.08 5.63 2.91
CA TYR A 177 -1.03 5.09 3.67
C TYR A 177 -2.02 6.17 4.15
N ILE A 178 -1.51 7.22 4.79
CA ILE A 178 -2.34 8.30 5.32
C ILE A 178 -3.05 9.04 4.18
N LEU A 179 -2.36 9.31 3.06
CA LEU A 179 -2.99 9.89 1.88
C LEU A 179 -4.12 9.02 1.32
N GLN A 180 -3.95 7.69 1.31
CA GLN A 180 -5.03 6.80 0.90
C GLN A 180 -6.23 6.89 1.84
N LYS A 181 -6.03 7.01 3.16
CA LYS A 181 -7.12 7.19 4.12
C LYS A 181 -7.83 8.53 3.94
N ILE A 182 -7.09 9.62 3.71
CA ILE A 182 -7.65 10.94 3.42
C ILE A 182 -8.44 10.91 2.11
N ASN A 183 -7.84 10.42 1.01
CA ASN A 183 -8.49 10.39 -0.30
C ASN A 183 -9.69 9.45 -0.33
N ASN A 184 -9.64 8.32 0.38
CA ASN A 184 -10.79 7.42 0.49
C ASN A 184 -11.93 8.07 1.28
N ASP A 185 -11.66 8.94 2.26
CA ASP A 185 -12.67 9.73 2.97
C ASP A 185 -13.14 10.95 2.16
N GLU A 186 -12.31 11.55 1.31
CA GLU A 186 -12.76 12.56 0.33
C GLU A 186 -13.64 11.92 -0.76
N ILE A 187 -13.29 10.71 -1.22
CA ILE A 187 -14.13 9.93 -2.13
C ILE A 187 -15.37 9.42 -1.41
N ALA A 188 -15.31 9.00 -0.14
CA ALA A 188 -16.49 8.64 0.66
C ALA A 188 -17.28 9.85 1.16
N GLY A 189 -16.70 11.05 1.14
CA GLY A 189 -17.35 12.33 1.43
C GLY A 189 -18.00 12.94 0.18
N SER A 190 -17.44 12.65 -1.01
CA SER A 190 -18.01 12.97 -2.32
C SER A 190 -18.94 11.88 -2.86
N LEU A 191 -18.81 10.65 -2.37
CA LEU A 191 -19.68 9.50 -2.58
C LEU A 191 -20.02 8.95 -1.21
N SER A 192 -20.74 9.75 -0.42
CA SER A 192 -21.29 9.23 0.81
C SER A 192 -22.19 8.05 0.43
N ALA A 193 -21.94 6.90 1.05
CA ALA A 193 -22.84 5.77 0.95
C ALA A 193 -24.26 6.14 1.40
N ARG A 194 -24.47 7.31 2.02
CA ARG A 194 -25.75 7.96 2.32
C ARG A 194 -26.38 8.72 1.15
N ASP A 195 -25.59 9.29 0.24
CA ASP A 195 -26.12 9.93 -0.98
C ASP A 195 -26.47 8.88 -2.05
N ILE A 196 -25.84 7.69 -2.03
CA ILE A 196 -26.29 6.54 -2.84
C ILE A 196 -27.50 5.83 -2.20
N SER A 197 -27.78 6.05 -0.91
CA SER A 197 -28.87 5.37 -0.18
C SER A 197 -30.07 6.25 0.16
N SER A 198 -30.28 7.34 -0.59
CA SER A 198 -31.64 7.94 -0.67
C SER A 198 -32.15 8.21 -2.08
N ASP A 199 -31.30 8.23 -3.11
CA ASP A 199 -31.68 8.19 -4.54
C ASP A 199 -30.58 7.49 -5.38
N GLY A 200 -30.33 6.20 -5.09
CA GLY A 200 -29.30 5.44 -5.78
C GLY A 200 -29.52 5.38 -7.30
N ILE A 201 -28.43 5.41 -8.09
CA ILE A 201 -28.50 5.18 -9.54
C ILE A 201 -29.00 3.75 -9.77
N LEU A 202 -30.25 3.62 -10.17
CA LEU A 202 -30.87 2.33 -10.46
C LEU A 202 -30.49 1.88 -11.86
N TRP A 203 -30.08 0.63 -11.98
CA TRP A 203 -30.00 -0.01 -13.29
C TRP A 203 -31.41 -0.34 -13.78
N THR A 204 -31.86 0.38 -14.81
CA THR A 204 -33.20 0.26 -15.37
C THR A 204 -33.28 -0.70 -16.56
N ASP A 205 -32.15 -1.06 -17.16
CA ASP A 205 -32.08 -2.02 -18.25
C ASP A 205 -32.07 -3.48 -17.73
N SER A 206 -32.04 -4.45 -18.63
CA SER A 206 -31.94 -5.86 -18.30
C SER A 206 -30.63 -6.22 -17.59
N LYS A 207 -30.65 -7.27 -16.76
CA LYS A 207 -29.42 -7.86 -16.17
C LYS A 207 -28.43 -8.28 -17.26
N ASN A 208 -28.94 -8.71 -18.41
CA ASN A 208 -28.12 -9.11 -19.55
C ASN A 208 -27.36 -7.92 -20.16
N ALA A 209 -27.95 -6.74 -20.21
CA ALA A 209 -27.27 -5.52 -20.66
C ALA A 209 -26.11 -5.15 -19.72
N LEU A 210 -26.32 -5.26 -18.40
CA LEU A 210 -25.26 -5.01 -17.42
C LEU A 210 -24.11 -6.03 -17.54
N ILE A 211 -24.46 -7.31 -17.71
CA ILE A 211 -23.47 -8.38 -17.92
C ILE A 211 -22.66 -8.14 -19.20
N GLU A 212 -23.31 -7.70 -20.28
CA GLU A 212 -22.64 -7.34 -21.53
C GLU A 212 -21.64 -6.19 -21.34
N LEU A 213 -22.03 -5.13 -20.62
CA LEU A 213 -21.15 -4.01 -20.27
C LEU A 213 -19.96 -4.45 -19.41
N ILE A 214 -20.19 -5.30 -18.40
CA ILE A 214 -19.13 -5.85 -17.54
C ILE A 214 -18.08 -6.60 -18.38
N TYR A 215 -18.53 -7.44 -19.31
CA TYR A 215 -17.61 -8.17 -20.18
C TYR A 215 -16.91 -7.27 -21.20
N ALA A 216 -17.58 -6.22 -21.70
CA ALA A 216 -16.95 -5.24 -22.58
C ALA A 216 -15.80 -4.51 -21.90
N LEU A 217 -16.04 -4.00 -20.67
CA LEU A 217 -15.02 -3.32 -19.86
C LEU A 217 -13.86 -4.24 -19.52
N TYR A 218 -14.15 -5.50 -19.20
CA TYR A 218 -13.13 -6.51 -18.95
C TYR A 218 -12.30 -6.83 -20.20
N ALA A 219 -12.95 -7.09 -21.34
CA ALA A 219 -12.27 -7.46 -22.58
C ALA A 219 -11.44 -6.31 -23.17
N ASN A 220 -11.90 -5.06 -23.03
CA ASN A 220 -11.16 -3.88 -23.47
C ASN A 220 -9.99 -3.53 -22.53
N GLY A 221 -9.99 -4.04 -21.30
CA GLY A 221 -8.94 -3.76 -20.31
C GLY A 221 -8.89 -2.30 -19.84
N SER A 222 -9.97 -1.52 -20.03
CA SER A 222 -10.00 -0.09 -19.68
C SER A 222 -9.91 0.18 -18.18
N LEU A 223 -10.17 -0.82 -17.35
CA LEU A 223 -10.15 -0.71 -15.90
C LEU A 223 -8.81 -1.15 -15.33
N SER A 224 -8.21 -0.26 -14.52
CA SER A 224 -6.95 -0.52 -13.78
C SER A 224 -5.86 -1.17 -14.63
N TYR A 225 -5.63 -0.62 -15.83
CA TYR A 225 -4.61 -1.08 -16.77
C TYR A 225 -4.78 -2.54 -17.21
N GLY A 226 -6.02 -3.03 -17.28
CA GLY A 226 -6.34 -4.40 -17.69
C GLY A 226 -6.04 -5.48 -16.65
N LYS A 227 -5.66 -5.10 -15.42
CA LYS A 227 -5.23 -6.05 -14.37
C LYS A 227 -6.36 -6.54 -13.47
N VAL A 228 -7.60 -6.10 -13.71
CA VAL A 228 -8.73 -6.41 -12.84
C VAL A 228 -9.50 -7.63 -13.37
N GLY A 229 -9.74 -8.59 -12.50
CA GLY A 229 -10.54 -9.78 -12.81
C GLY A 229 -12.04 -9.45 -12.92
N ILE A 230 -12.73 -10.16 -13.82
CA ILE A 230 -14.17 -10.02 -14.11
C ILE A 230 -15.06 -10.02 -12.85
N ARG A 231 -14.74 -10.87 -11.86
CA ARG A 231 -15.49 -10.96 -10.58
C ARG A 231 -15.42 -9.67 -9.76
N LYS A 232 -14.28 -8.97 -9.80
CA LYS A 232 -14.13 -7.71 -9.07
C LYS A 232 -14.92 -6.60 -9.76
N ILE A 233 -14.94 -6.58 -11.09
CA ILE A 233 -15.74 -5.63 -11.89
C ILE A 233 -17.23 -5.85 -11.62
N SER A 234 -17.69 -7.12 -11.61
CA SER A 234 -19.09 -7.43 -11.35
C SER A 234 -19.54 -6.99 -9.96
N LEU A 235 -18.78 -7.31 -8.91
CA LEU A 235 -19.12 -6.93 -7.53
C LEU A 235 -19.24 -5.41 -7.35
N VAL A 236 -18.37 -4.64 -8.00
CA VAL A 236 -18.41 -3.17 -7.95
C VAL A 236 -19.69 -2.65 -8.61
N LEU A 237 -20.02 -3.15 -9.80
CA LEU A 237 -21.20 -2.69 -10.54
C LEU A 237 -22.52 -3.19 -9.93
N GLU A 238 -22.56 -4.39 -9.35
CA GLU A 238 -23.69 -4.89 -8.57
C GLU A 238 -23.99 -4.00 -7.37
N LYS A 239 -22.93 -3.59 -6.65
CA LYS A 239 -23.05 -2.68 -5.50
C LYS A 239 -23.47 -1.28 -5.93
N LEU A 240 -22.91 -0.77 -7.04
CA LEU A 240 -23.22 0.56 -7.57
C LEU A 240 -24.69 0.67 -7.98
N PHE A 241 -25.19 -0.32 -8.71
CA PHE A 241 -26.55 -0.32 -9.28
C PHE A 241 -27.59 -0.99 -8.39
N GLN A 242 -27.20 -1.48 -7.21
CA GLN A 242 -28.07 -2.21 -6.27
C GLN A 242 -28.79 -3.39 -6.92
N ILE A 243 -28.08 -4.13 -7.79
CA ILE A 243 -28.63 -5.25 -8.55
C ILE A 243 -27.82 -6.51 -8.31
N THR A 244 -28.49 -7.64 -8.11
CA THR A 244 -27.84 -8.96 -8.01
C THR A 244 -27.81 -9.61 -9.39
N LEU A 245 -26.61 -9.82 -9.91
CA LEU A 245 -26.36 -10.63 -11.10
C LEU A 245 -26.28 -12.10 -10.66
N GLY A 246 -26.96 -12.96 -11.40
CA GLY A 246 -26.91 -14.39 -11.16
C GLY A 246 -25.64 -14.99 -11.76
N ASP A 247 -25.79 -16.10 -12.48
CA ASP A 247 -24.68 -16.73 -13.16
C ASP A 247 -24.20 -15.92 -14.38
N LEU A 248 -23.25 -15.03 -14.12
CA LEU A 248 -22.65 -14.11 -15.10
C LEU A 248 -21.98 -14.87 -16.25
N HIS A 249 -21.31 -16.00 -15.97
CA HIS A 249 -20.62 -16.80 -16.99
C HIS A 249 -21.61 -17.47 -17.94
N ASN A 250 -22.65 -18.12 -17.41
CA ASN A 250 -23.66 -18.78 -18.22
C ASN A 250 -24.56 -17.76 -18.96
N ALA A 251 -24.85 -16.62 -18.34
CA ALA A 251 -25.54 -15.52 -19.00
C ALA A 251 -24.73 -15.03 -20.22
N PHE A 252 -23.46 -14.70 -20.05
CA PHE A 252 -22.59 -14.24 -21.15
C PHE A 252 -22.38 -15.32 -22.22
N HIS A 253 -22.23 -16.59 -21.82
CA HIS A 253 -22.12 -17.69 -22.77
C HIS A 253 -23.33 -17.77 -23.71
N ARG A 254 -24.54 -17.56 -23.18
CA ARG A 254 -25.78 -17.51 -23.98
C ARG A 254 -25.79 -16.32 -24.95
N MET A 255 -25.15 -15.21 -24.62
CA MET A 255 -25.10 -14.01 -25.49
C MET A 255 -24.33 -14.27 -26.80
N LYS A 256 -23.36 -15.19 -26.79
CA LYS A 256 -22.58 -15.56 -27.99
C LYS A 256 -23.43 -16.12 -29.13
N TYR A 257 -24.59 -16.68 -28.80
CA TYR A 257 -25.49 -17.37 -29.75
C TYR A 257 -26.78 -16.59 -30.02
N ARG A 258 -26.85 -15.29 -29.68
CA ARG A 258 -27.99 -14.44 -30.05
C ARG A 258 -28.09 -14.34 -31.59
N ALA A 259 -29.30 -14.49 -32.13
CA ALA A 259 -29.54 -14.48 -33.57
C ALA A 259 -29.40 -13.09 -34.22
N ASN A 260 -29.61 -12.03 -33.46
CA ASN A 260 -29.42 -10.64 -33.91
C ASN A 260 -27.96 -10.21 -33.64
N SER A 261 -27.77 -9.18 -32.81
CA SER A 261 -26.43 -8.76 -32.37
C SER A 261 -25.96 -9.52 -31.13
N ARG A 262 -24.67 -9.89 -31.14
CA ARG A 262 -23.97 -10.45 -29.97
C ARG A 262 -23.76 -9.39 -28.89
N THR A 263 -23.68 -8.12 -29.28
CA THR A 263 -23.41 -6.95 -28.43
C THR A 263 -24.52 -5.91 -28.54
N ALA A 264 -25.77 -6.37 -28.50
CA ALA A 264 -26.95 -5.55 -28.74
C ALA A 264 -27.05 -4.31 -27.83
N PHE A 265 -26.61 -4.41 -26.57
CA PHE A 265 -26.65 -3.27 -25.66
C PHE A 265 -25.54 -2.26 -25.95
N LEU A 266 -24.33 -2.72 -26.29
CA LEU A 266 -23.25 -1.79 -26.68
C LEU A 266 -23.56 -1.08 -28.00
N ASP A 267 -24.19 -1.77 -28.94
CA ASP A 267 -24.62 -1.17 -30.22
C ASP A 267 -25.65 -0.05 -29.97
N GLN A 268 -26.58 -0.28 -29.03
CA GLN A 268 -27.54 0.73 -28.57
C GLN A 268 -26.84 1.90 -27.88
N LEU A 269 -25.92 1.65 -26.94
CA LEU A 269 -25.16 2.71 -26.25
C LEU A 269 -24.38 3.58 -27.23
N LYS A 270 -23.73 2.96 -28.22
CA LYS A 270 -23.02 3.67 -29.27
C LYS A 270 -23.97 4.58 -30.06
N SER A 271 -25.07 4.01 -30.57
CA SER A 271 -26.02 4.76 -31.40
C SER A 271 -26.63 5.94 -30.62
N SER A 272 -27.02 5.74 -29.35
CA SER A 272 -27.54 6.81 -28.50
C SER A 272 -26.51 7.90 -28.22
N LEU A 273 -25.23 7.55 -28.09
CA LEU A 273 -24.15 8.52 -27.87
C LEU A 273 -23.88 9.34 -29.15
N GLU A 274 -23.84 8.70 -30.32
CA GLU A 274 -23.70 9.37 -31.61
C GLU A 274 -24.87 10.33 -31.86
N GLU A 275 -26.11 9.90 -31.63
CA GLU A 275 -27.29 10.78 -31.74
C GLU A 275 -27.22 11.97 -30.76
N TYR A 276 -26.67 11.77 -29.56
CA TYR A 276 -26.48 12.86 -28.60
C TYR A 276 -25.39 13.85 -29.05
N MET A 277 -24.31 13.37 -29.68
CA MET A 277 -23.25 14.22 -30.22
C MET A 277 -23.71 15.04 -31.43
N ASP A 278 -24.63 14.49 -32.23
CA ASP A 278 -25.21 15.16 -33.40
C ASP A 278 -26.29 16.20 -33.03
N LYS A 279 -26.71 16.26 -31.76
CA LYS A 279 -27.55 17.35 -31.25
C LYS A 279 -26.67 18.59 -31.08
N ASP A 280 -26.78 19.53 -32.01
CA ASP A 280 -26.19 20.87 -31.87
C ASP A 280 -26.61 21.48 -30.52
N LEU A 281 -25.62 21.65 -29.63
CA LEU A 281 -25.70 22.39 -28.36
C LEU A 281 -25.27 23.84 -28.58
#